data_AF-A0A3R7BL02-F1
#
_entry.id   AF-A0A3R7BL02-F1
#
_cell.length_a   1.000
_cell.length_b   1.000
_cell.length_c   1.000
_cell.angle_alpha   90.00
_cell.angle_beta   90.00
_cell.angle_gamma   90.00
#
_symmetry.space_group_name_H-M   'P 1'
#
loop_
_entity.id
_entity.type
_entity.pdbx_description
1 polymer ?
#
loop_
_entity_poly.entity_id
_entity_poly.type
_entity_poly.pdbx_seq_one_letter_code
_entity_poly.pdbx_strand_id
1 'polypeptide(L)'
;MPRRRHQTYTIGEKRKLLALFDELNISSREFCKRKDIPRSTRMDFLKARQKLSTAIIIAKRKTLGGQGARPTMPFKNELLSFIKDVHREEHILTSMHMITYMKTHQAAWLEAYQRYNFSQRVPCLTKMPSVEMTTLCDKFAAKFWNNYHMYEPCDVINVDETAVHYEMSPGQIWAEKRKSARVDNAQKHSDQLTAVLTCTANVDKLPILFIVHGTPGDLIDKHELKTYPEGLFYDVQESAWMDGRCGRLGVMGPFKKLLRTLWLEEKPVTTAAEKRLAMIKRSIATWERITPAGIKSSFRKTLPRPEIVIV
;
A
#
# COMPACT_ATOMS: atom_id res chain seq x y z
N MET A 1 -38.75 4.63 -15.04
CA MET A 1 -39.07 6.08 -14.98
C MET A 1 -37.98 6.86 -15.68
N PRO A 2 -38.31 7.78 -16.62
CA PRO A 2 -37.28 8.60 -17.25
C PRO A 2 -36.61 9.50 -16.20
N ARG A 3 -35.27 9.61 -16.25
CA ARG A 3 -34.49 10.44 -15.34
C ARG A 3 -34.96 11.90 -15.46
N ARG A 4 -35.35 12.49 -14.34
CA ARG A 4 -35.71 13.92 -14.23
C ARG A 4 -34.53 14.75 -14.77
N ARG A 5 -34.71 15.46 -15.89
CA ARG A 5 -33.68 16.39 -16.41
C ARG A 5 -33.56 17.55 -15.44
N HIS A 6 -32.45 17.61 -14.69
CA HIS A 6 -32.15 18.75 -13.84
C HIS A 6 -31.63 19.90 -14.70
N GLN A 7 -32.38 21.00 -14.75
CA GLN A 7 -31.91 22.23 -15.39
C GLN A 7 -30.80 22.86 -14.54
N THR A 8 -29.67 23.13 -15.17
CA THR A 8 -28.51 23.72 -14.48
C THR A 8 -28.39 25.19 -14.82
N TYR A 9 -28.21 26.04 -13.82
CA TYR A 9 -28.05 27.48 -13.98
C TYR A 9 -26.63 27.92 -13.66
N THR A 10 -26.07 28.81 -14.49
CA THR A 10 -24.79 29.48 -14.22
C THR A 10 -24.96 30.56 -13.15
N ILE A 11 -23.86 30.99 -12.51
CA ILE A 11 -23.88 32.09 -11.53
C ILE A 11 -24.39 33.38 -12.19
N GLY A 12 -24.02 33.63 -13.45
CA GLY A 12 -24.54 34.77 -14.23
C GLY A 12 -26.05 34.72 -14.42
N GLU A 13 -26.59 33.56 -14.79
CA GLU A 13 -28.05 33.36 -14.92
C GLU A 13 -28.76 33.54 -13.59
N LYS A 14 -28.21 32.99 -12.49
CA LYS A 14 -28.76 33.16 -11.14
C LYS A 14 -28.84 34.64 -10.74
N ARG A 15 -27.80 35.42 -11.01
CA ARG A 15 -27.77 36.87 -10.75
C ARG A 15 -28.80 37.62 -11.59
N LYS A 16 -28.86 37.33 -12.89
CA LYS A 16 -29.84 37.95 -13.81
C LYS A 16 -31.28 37.66 -13.37
N LEU A 17 -31.57 36.43 -12.96
CA LEU A 17 -32.90 36.05 -12.48
C LEU A 17 -33.27 36.71 -11.15
N LEU A 18 -32.31 36.94 -10.27
CA LEU A 18 -32.52 37.70 -9.03
C LEU A 18 -32.79 39.19 -9.33
N ALA A 19 -31.97 39.80 -10.21
CA ALA A 19 -32.15 41.20 -10.61
C ALA A 19 -33.48 41.43 -11.34
N LEU A 20 -33.82 40.58 -12.32
CA LEU A 20 -35.11 40.65 -13.02
C LEU A 20 -36.30 40.47 -12.08
N PHE A 21 -36.15 39.73 -10.98
CA PHE A 21 -37.22 39.63 -9.99
C PHE A 21 -37.35 40.90 -9.16
N ASP A 22 -36.24 41.55 -8.83
CA ASP A 22 -36.28 42.81 -8.06
C ASP A 22 -36.86 43.97 -8.90
N GLU A 23 -36.62 43.96 -10.21
CA GLU A 23 -37.21 44.92 -11.16
C GLU A 23 -38.70 44.68 -11.42
N LEU A 24 -39.12 43.41 -11.42
CA LEU A 24 -40.51 43.02 -11.67
C LEU A 24 -41.26 42.94 -10.35
N ASN A 25 -42.13 43.92 -10.07
CA ASN A 25 -43.01 43.92 -8.89
C ASN A 25 -44.16 42.89 -9.01
N ILE A 26 -43.82 41.63 -9.30
CA ILE A 26 -44.75 40.51 -9.49
C ILE A 26 -44.55 39.47 -8.39
N SER A 27 -45.60 38.70 -8.12
CA SER A 27 -45.51 37.66 -7.09
C SER A 27 -44.46 36.59 -7.43
N SER A 28 -43.85 35.99 -6.41
CA SER A 28 -42.90 34.88 -6.57
C SER A 28 -43.47 33.71 -7.38
N ARG A 29 -44.79 33.48 -7.27
CA ARG A 29 -45.50 32.41 -7.96
C ARG A 29 -45.59 32.71 -9.46
N GLU A 30 -45.93 33.94 -9.81
CA GLU A 30 -46.07 34.39 -11.18
C GLU A 30 -44.72 34.46 -11.89
N PHE A 31 -43.67 34.93 -11.20
CA PHE A 31 -42.31 34.94 -11.73
C PHE A 31 -41.80 33.53 -12.06
N CYS A 32 -42.02 32.55 -11.15
CA CYS A 32 -41.65 31.15 -11.38
C CYS A 32 -42.37 30.54 -12.59
N LYS A 33 -43.64 30.88 -12.78
CA LYS A 33 -44.43 30.41 -13.94
C LYS A 33 -43.94 31.03 -15.25
N ARG A 34 -43.67 32.34 -15.25
CA ARG A 34 -43.24 33.08 -16.44
C ARG A 34 -41.81 32.75 -16.90
N LYS A 35 -40.93 32.41 -15.97
CA LYS A 35 -39.53 32.05 -16.26
C LYS A 35 -39.27 30.54 -16.31
N ASP A 36 -40.31 29.73 -16.13
CA ASP A 36 -40.24 28.27 -16.08
C ASP A 36 -39.20 27.76 -15.06
N ILE A 37 -39.27 28.27 -13.83
CA ILE A 37 -38.34 27.92 -12.75
C ILE A 37 -39.11 27.23 -11.61
N PRO A 38 -38.73 25.99 -11.23
CA PRO A 38 -39.29 25.34 -10.07
C PRO A 38 -39.12 26.19 -8.80
N ARG A 39 -40.16 26.27 -7.97
CA ARG A 39 -40.13 27.10 -6.75
C ARG A 39 -39.00 26.70 -5.80
N SER A 40 -38.67 25.42 -5.70
CA SER A 40 -37.54 24.91 -4.90
C SER A 40 -36.22 25.54 -5.34
N THR A 41 -35.94 25.51 -6.65
CA THR A 41 -34.74 26.10 -7.25
C THR A 41 -34.65 27.61 -6.96
N ARG A 42 -35.77 28.33 -7.04
CA ARG A 42 -35.81 29.76 -6.68
C ARG A 42 -35.51 29.99 -5.20
N MET A 43 -36.08 29.19 -4.30
CA MET A 43 -35.79 29.29 -2.86
C MET A 43 -34.31 29.07 -2.57
N ASP A 44 -33.67 28.13 -3.27
CA ASP A 44 -32.23 27.89 -3.15
C ASP A 44 -31.40 29.10 -3.62
N PHE A 45 -31.83 29.80 -4.68
CA PHE A 45 -31.17 31.03 -5.13
C PHE A 45 -31.30 32.17 -4.11
N LEU A 46 -32.46 32.30 -3.46
CA LEU A 46 -32.67 33.29 -2.40
C LEU A 46 -31.80 33.00 -1.17
N LYS A 47 -31.72 31.73 -0.74
CA LYS A 47 -30.80 31.32 0.35
C LYS A 47 -29.34 31.62 0.03
N ALA A 48 -28.96 31.53 -1.25
CA ALA A 48 -27.61 31.82 -1.72
C ALA A 48 -27.41 33.28 -2.17
N ARG A 49 -28.41 34.17 -2.06
CA ARG A 49 -28.41 35.51 -2.65
C ARG A 49 -27.23 36.36 -2.21
N GLN A 50 -26.96 36.42 -0.91
CA GLN A 50 -25.85 37.19 -0.36
C GLN A 50 -24.49 36.67 -0.84
N LYS A 51 -24.32 35.34 -0.95
CA LYS A 51 -23.09 34.73 -1.46
C LYS A 51 -22.94 34.93 -2.98
N LEU A 52 -24.05 34.93 -3.71
CA LEU A 52 -24.08 35.19 -5.15
C LEU A 52 -23.79 36.65 -5.46
N SER A 53 -24.18 37.61 -4.62
CA SER A 53 -23.90 39.04 -4.86
C SER A 53 -22.45 39.41 -4.51
N THR A 54 -21.87 38.87 -3.45
CA THR A 54 -20.51 39.24 -2.99
C THR A 54 -19.38 38.52 -3.72
N ALA A 55 -19.63 37.34 -4.32
CA ALA A 55 -18.56 36.53 -4.90
C ALA A 55 -17.97 37.13 -6.20
N ILE A 56 -16.67 37.45 -6.23
CA ILE A 56 -15.96 37.87 -7.44
C ILE A 56 -15.53 36.61 -8.23
N ILE A 57 -16.48 35.99 -8.94
CA ILE A 57 -16.28 34.71 -9.66
C ILE A 57 -16.77 34.83 -11.11
N ILE A 58 -16.12 34.10 -12.02
CA ILE A 58 -16.50 33.97 -13.44
C ILE A 58 -17.98 33.55 -13.56
N ALA A 59 -18.78 34.38 -14.21
CA ALA A 59 -20.23 34.22 -14.34
C ALA A 59 -20.68 32.90 -15.03
N LYS A 60 -19.82 32.32 -15.89
CA LYS A 60 -20.07 31.05 -16.60
C LYS A 60 -20.02 29.81 -15.68
N ARG A 61 -19.48 29.92 -14.46
CA ARG A 61 -19.42 28.79 -13.51
C ARG A 61 -20.81 28.46 -12.95
N LYS A 62 -21.05 27.17 -12.64
CA LYS A 62 -22.32 26.69 -12.06
C LYS A 62 -22.32 26.65 -10.52
N THR A 63 -21.13 26.56 -9.91
CA THR A 63 -20.91 26.49 -8.45
C THR A 63 -20.03 27.63 -7.97
N LEU A 64 -20.22 28.05 -6.71
CA LEU A 64 -19.46 29.14 -6.06
C LEU A 64 -18.01 28.73 -5.70
N GLY A 65 -17.58 27.50 -6.00
CA GLY A 65 -16.31 26.97 -5.52
C GLY A 65 -16.29 26.80 -3.98
N GLY A 66 -15.13 26.40 -3.43
CA GLY A 66 -14.96 26.25 -1.98
C GLY A 66 -15.46 24.92 -1.38
N GLN A 67 -16.04 24.04 -2.19
CA GLN A 67 -16.15 22.62 -1.85
C GLN A 67 -14.78 21.97 -2.04
N GLY A 68 -13.82 22.35 -1.20
CA GLY A 68 -12.56 21.61 -1.10
C GLY A 68 -12.89 20.14 -0.84
N ALA A 69 -12.12 19.23 -1.44
CA ALA A 69 -12.18 17.83 -1.04
C ALA A 69 -12.03 17.79 0.48
N ARG A 70 -12.99 17.15 1.17
CA ARG A 70 -12.87 16.93 2.61
C ARG A 70 -11.48 16.32 2.85
N PRO A 71 -10.65 16.87 3.75
CA PRO A 71 -9.33 16.32 3.98
C PRO A 71 -9.48 14.86 4.40
N THR A 72 -8.98 13.94 3.57
CA THR A 72 -9.00 12.49 3.83
C THR A 72 -8.20 12.14 5.08
N MET A 73 -7.22 12.98 5.45
CA MET A 73 -6.43 12.85 6.68
C MET A 73 -6.45 14.16 7.47
N PRO A 74 -6.66 14.11 8.80
CA PRO A 74 -6.82 15.31 9.63
C PRO A 74 -5.53 16.16 9.75
N PHE A 75 -4.35 15.55 9.65
CA PHE A 75 -3.04 16.20 9.82
C PHE A 75 -2.33 16.55 8.50
N LYS A 76 -3.06 16.63 7.39
CA LYS A 76 -2.48 16.89 6.05
C LYS A 76 -1.56 18.11 6.02
N ASN A 77 -1.94 19.20 6.69
CA ASN A 77 -1.19 20.45 6.65
C ASN A 77 0.12 20.38 7.45
N GLU A 78 0.10 19.69 8.59
CA GLU A 78 1.27 19.52 9.45
C GLU A 78 2.32 18.63 8.77
N LEU A 79 1.87 17.50 8.18
CA LEU A 79 2.73 16.64 7.37
C LEU A 79 3.31 17.40 6.17
N LEU A 80 2.52 18.26 5.52
CA LEU A 80 3.00 19.09 4.43
C LEU A 80 4.04 20.13 4.87
N SER A 81 3.91 20.68 6.08
CA SER A 81 4.93 21.58 6.64
C SER A 81 6.23 20.84 6.86
N PHE A 82 6.18 19.69 7.54
CA PHE A 82 7.35 18.83 7.74
C PHE A 82 8.06 18.49 6.42
N ILE A 83 7.32 18.08 5.40
CA ILE A 83 7.85 17.81 4.06
C ILE A 83 8.59 19.01 3.47
N LYS A 84 8.06 20.22 3.66
CA LYS A 84 8.68 21.46 3.17
C LYS A 84 9.90 21.84 3.98
N ASP A 85 9.89 21.60 5.29
CA ASP A 85 10.99 21.95 6.19
C ASP A 85 12.21 21.03 5.93
N VAL A 86 12.00 19.72 5.80
CA VAL A 86 13.05 18.75 5.42
C VAL A 86 13.66 19.10 4.06
N HIS A 87 12.85 19.56 3.10
CA HIS A 87 13.35 19.99 1.80
C HIS A 87 14.12 21.32 1.87
N ARG A 88 13.78 22.24 2.79
CA ARG A 88 14.54 23.50 2.95
C ARG A 88 15.96 23.25 3.47
N GLU A 89 16.14 22.16 4.21
CA GLU A 89 17.43 21.73 4.74
C GLU A 89 18.19 20.80 3.77
N GLU A 90 17.73 20.68 2.51
CA GLU A 90 18.32 19.83 1.45
C GLU A 90 18.52 18.35 1.83
N HIS A 91 17.76 17.88 2.82
CA HIS A 91 17.79 16.48 3.24
C HIS A 91 16.95 15.56 2.35
N ILE A 92 17.38 14.29 2.24
CA ILE A 92 16.70 13.26 1.47
C ILE A 92 15.35 12.93 2.12
N LEU A 93 14.25 13.36 1.50
CA LEU A 93 12.90 13.03 1.96
C LEU A 93 12.41 11.71 1.34
N THR A 94 12.54 10.62 2.10
CA THR A 94 11.95 9.31 1.76
C THR A 94 10.59 9.08 2.44
N SER A 95 9.84 8.06 2.01
CA SER A 95 8.59 7.69 2.70
C SER A 95 8.80 7.28 4.15
N MET A 96 10.01 6.84 4.53
CA MET A 96 10.36 6.56 5.92
C MET A 96 10.29 7.81 6.79
N HIS A 97 10.69 8.98 6.29
CA HIS A 97 10.61 10.23 7.05
C HIS A 97 9.16 10.64 7.33
N MET A 98 8.29 10.55 6.32
CA MET A 98 6.86 10.81 6.49
C MET A 98 6.22 9.82 7.47
N ILE A 99 6.58 8.55 7.40
CA ILE A 99 6.05 7.53 8.29
C ILE A 99 6.59 7.72 9.70
N THR A 100 7.86 8.08 9.86
CA THR A 100 8.44 8.44 11.16
C THR A 100 7.70 9.62 11.76
N TYR A 101 7.48 10.68 11.00
CA TYR A 101 6.67 11.83 11.43
C TYR A 101 5.26 11.42 11.86
N MET A 102 4.59 10.56 11.09
CA MET A 102 3.26 10.05 11.47
C MET A 102 3.31 9.20 12.74
N LYS A 103 4.34 8.37 12.92
CA LYS A 103 4.52 7.58 14.15
C LYS A 103 4.77 8.47 15.37
N THR A 104 5.60 9.51 15.23
CA THR A 104 6.00 10.36 16.36
C THR A 104 4.90 11.34 16.76
N HIS A 105 4.20 11.92 15.79
CA HIS A 105 3.23 13.00 16.05
C HIS A 105 1.77 12.57 15.93
N GLN A 106 1.48 11.44 15.28
CA GLN A 106 0.12 10.98 14.96
C GLN A 106 -0.13 9.52 15.35
N ALA A 107 0.53 9.03 16.43
CA ALA A 107 0.44 7.66 16.90
C ALA A 107 -1.00 7.18 17.15
N ALA A 108 -1.81 7.99 17.84
CA ALA A 108 -3.21 7.65 18.13
C ALA A 108 -4.06 7.48 16.86
N TRP A 109 -3.78 8.28 15.82
CA TRP A 109 -4.46 8.15 14.54
C TRP A 109 -4.02 6.88 13.80
N LEU A 110 -2.73 6.53 13.84
CA LEU A 110 -2.21 5.29 13.25
C LEU A 110 -2.82 4.04 13.90
N GLU A 111 -2.94 4.01 15.23
CA GLU A 111 -3.59 2.91 15.95
C GLU A 111 -5.05 2.76 15.54
N ALA A 112 -5.79 3.88 15.45
CA ALA A 112 -7.18 3.85 14.99
C ALA A 112 -7.26 3.36 13.53
N TYR A 113 -6.36 3.81 12.66
CA TYR A 113 -6.31 3.40 11.26
C TYR A 113 -6.04 1.89 11.10
N GLN A 114 -5.11 1.33 11.90
CA GLN A 114 -4.80 -0.11 11.89
C GLN A 114 -6.02 -0.97 12.30
N ARG A 115 -6.87 -0.49 13.21
CA ARG A 115 -8.09 -1.22 13.63
C ARG A 115 -9.10 -1.43 12.51
N TYR A 116 -9.11 -0.56 11.49
CA TYR A 116 -10.03 -0.70 10.34
C TYR A 116 -9.60 -1.77 9.32
N ASN A 117 -8.43 -2.41 9.50
CA ASN A 117 -7.99 -3.63 8.81
C ASN A 117 -8.05 -3.57 7.26
N PHE A 118 -7.91 -2.37 6.67
CA PHE A 118 -7.86 -2.21 5.22
C PHE A 118 -6.52 -2.73 4.67
N SER A 119 -6.58 -3.65 3.69
CA SER A 119 -5.41 -4.16 2.98
C SER A 119 -5.25 -3.39 1.66
N GLN A 120 -4.17 -2.62 1.52
CA GLN A 120 -3.75 -2.14 0.21
C GLN A 120 -3.33 -3.35 -0.63
N ARG A 121 -3.97 -3.55 -1.79
CA ARG A 121 -3.67 -4.64 -2.73
C ARG A 121 -3.27 -4.03 -4.07
N VAL A 122 -2.15 -4.50 -4.61
CA VAL A 122 -1.78 -4.20 -6.00
C VAL A 122 -2.72 -5.03 -6.88
N PRO A 123 -3.36 -4.44 -7.92
CA PRO A 123 -4.11 -5.21 -8.90
C PRO A 123 -3.19 -6.26 -9.54
N CYS A 124 -3.42 -7.53 -9.25
CA CYS A 124 -2.69 -8.62 -9.89
C CYS A 124 -3.31 -8.87 -11.26
N LEU A 125 -2.62 -8.46 -12.33
CA LEU A 125 -2.99 -8.83 -13.68
C LEU A 125 -2.65 -10.33 -13.88
N THR A 126 -3.65 -11.18 -13.91
CA THR A 126 -3.43 -12.62 -14.11
C THR A 126 -3.19 -12.88 -15.59
N LYS A 127 -2.06 -13.50 -15.95
CA LYS A 127 -1.73 -13.87 -17.35
C LYS A 127 -2.62 -15.00 -17.91
N MET A 128 -3.37 -15.69 -17.06
CA MET A 128 -4.29 -16.78 -17.42
C MET A 128 -5.58 -16.73 -16.58
N PRO A 129 -6.71 -17.25 -17.08
CA PRO A 129 -7.95 -17.42 -16.32
C PRO A 129 -7.75 -18.31 -15.08
N SER A 130 -8.45 -18.00 -13.98
CA SER A 130 -8.31 -18.72 -12.71
C SER A 130 -8.60 -20.23 -12.79
N VAL A 131 -9.50 -20.64 -13.69
CA VAL A 131 -9.91 -22.05 -13.86
C VAL A 131 -8.80 -22.91 -14.47
N GLU A 132 -8.06 -22.34 -15.45
CA GLU A 132 -6.93 -23.03 -16.08
C GLU A 132 -5.78 -23.21 -15.10
N MET A 133 -5.54 -22.21 -14.23
CA MET A 133 -4.54 -22.28 -13.18
C MET A 133 -4.83 -23.39 -12.16
N THR A 134 -6.09 -23.53 -11.72
CA THR A 134 -6.50 -24.60 -10.81
C THR A 134 -6.30 -25.97 -11.46
N THR A 135 -6.75 -26.14 -12.70
CA THR A 135 -6.57 -27.39 -13.46
C THR A 135 -5.09 -27.77 -13.60
N LEU A 136 -4.22 -26.78 -13.85
CA LEU A 136 -2.78 -27.00 -13.95
C LEU A 136 -2.16 -27.41 -12.60
N CYS A 137 -2.57 -26.75 -11.50
CA CYS A 137 -2.17 -27.11 -10.14
C CYS A 137 -2.62 -28.54 -9.78
N ASP A 138 -3.85 -28.91 -10.10
CA ASP A 138 -4.40 -30.25 -9.79
C ASP A 138 -3.68 -31.34 -10.60
N LYS A 139 -3.41 -31.11 -11.89
CA LYS A 139 -2.61 -32.04 -12.73
C LYS A 139 -1.19 -32.18 -12.19
N PHE A 140 -0.57 -31.07 -11.77
CA PHE A 140 0.76 -31.11 -11.16
C PHE A 140 0.75 -31.88 -9.84
N ALA A 141 -0.21 -31.61 -8.96
CA ALA A 141 -0.34 -32.28 -7.68
C ALA A 141 -0.60 -33.79 -7.85
N ALA A 142 -1.46 -34.18 -8.80
CA ALA A 142 -1.70 -35.58 -9.12
C ALA A 142 -0.42 -36.29 -9.60
N LYS A 143 0.34 -35.66 -10.50
CA LYS A 143 1.63 -36.20 -10.97
C LYS A 143 2.65 -36.27 -9.83
N PHE A 144 2.71 -35.26 -8.97
CA PHE A 144 3.60 -35.21 -7.83
C PHE A 144 3.29 -36.37 -6.87
N TRP A 145 2.04 -36.53 -6.43
CA TRP A 145 1.68 -37.60 -5.52
C TRP A 145 1.83 -38.98 -6.15
N ASN A 146 1.56 -39.17 -7.45
CA ASN A 146 1.83 -40.44 -8.10
C ASN A 146 3.30 -40.90 -7.92
N ASN A 147 4.24 -39.96 -8.06
CA ASN A 147 5.67 -40.27 -7.98
C ASN A 147 6.21 -40.28 -6.54
N TYR A 148 5.60 -39.49 -5.64
CA TYR A 148 6.16 -39.20 -4.31
C TYR A 148 5.20 -39.52 -3.15
N HIS A 149 4.13 -40.31 -3.37
CA HIS A 149 3.15 -40.67 -2.33
C HIS A 149 3.75 -41.41 -1.13
N MET A 150 4.89 -42.09 -1.32
CA MET A 150 5.58 -42.84 -0.27
C MET A 150 6.37 -41.94 0.69
N TYR A 151 6.63 -40.68 0.33
CA TYR A 151 7.35 -39.75 1.19
C TYR A 151 6.45 -39.25 2.32
N GLU A 152 7.01 -39.16 3.51
CA GLU A 152 6.29 -38.64 4.66
C GLU A 152 6.16 -37.11 4.55
N PRO A 153 5.15 -36.49 5.20
CA PRO A 153 5.00 -35.04 5.20
C PRO A 153 6.21 -34.27 5.72
N CYS A 154 7.08 -34.89 6.53
CA CYS A 154 8.34 -34.28 6.98
C CYS A 154 9.36 -34.13 5.85
N ASP A 155 9.32 -34.99 4.84
CA ASP A 155 10.27 -35.01 3.71
C ASP A 155 9.85 -34.06 2.58
N VAL A 156 8.59 -33.60 2.60
CA VAL A 156 8.09 -32.62 1.66
C VAL A 156 8.42 -31.22 2.16
N ILE A 157 9.52 -30.69 1.63
CA ILE A 157 10.04 -29.37 1.98
C ILE A 157 9.62 -28.36 0.91
N ASN A 158 9.13 -27.21 1.36
CA ASN A 158 8.87 -26.06 0.51
C ASN A 158 9.89 -24.95 0.83
N VAL A 159 10.55 -24.46 -0.21
CA VAL A 159 11.56 -23.38 -0.16
C VAL A 159 11.06 -22.26 -1.05
N ASP A 160 11.04 -21.04 -0.53
CA ASP A 160 10.72 -19.83 -1.31
C ASP A 160 11.70 -18.71 -1.00
N GLU A 161 11.99 -17.90 -2.01
CA GLU A 161 12.85 -16.74 -1.91
C GLU A 161 12.02 -15.46 -2.03
N THR A 162 12.34 -14.46 -1.19
CA THR A 162 11.80 -13.13 -1.39
C THR A 162 12.82 -12.04 -1.11
N ALA A 163 12.83 -11.05 -2.00
CA ALA A 163 13.39 -9.75 -1.69
C ALA A 163 12.59 -9.09 -0.56
N VAL A 164 13.30 -8.67 0.48
CA VAL A 164 12.80 -7.90 1.61
C VAL A 164 13.53 -6.56 1.62
N HIS A 165 12.78 -5.49 1.38
CA HIS A 165 13.34 -4.16 1.21
C HIS A 165 13.49 -3.46 2.55
N TYR A 166 14.64 -2.82 2.80
CA TYR A 166 14.90 -2.05 4.02
C TYR A 166 13.85 -0.96 4.22
N GLU A 167 13.43 -0.34 3.13
CA GLU A 167 12.38 0.67 3.07
C GLU A 167 11.16 0.19 2.29
N MET A 168 9.99 0.67 2.70
CA MET A 168 8.70 0.29 2.11
C MET A 168 8.41 0.96 0.74
N SER A 169 9.23 1.94 0.33
CA SER A 169 9.24 2.54 -1.02
C SER A 169 10.69 2.79 -1.47
N PRO A 170 11.42 1.74 -1.84
CA PRO A 170 12.85 1.84 -2.17
C PRO A 170 13.05 2.69 -3.44
N GLY A 171 14.16 3.45 -3.47
CA GLY A 171 14.63 4.17 -4.66
C GLY A 171 13.83 5.39 -5.15
N GLN A 172 12.76 5.82 -4.45
CA GLN A 172 11.95 6.97 -4.85
C GLN A 172 11.98 8.08 -3.79
N ILE A 173 12.46 9.24 -4.20
CA ILE A 173 12.40 10.49 -3.43
C ILE A 173 11.20 11.33 -3.87
N TRP A 174 10.58 12.01 -2.92
CA TRP A 174 9.46 12.91 -3.22
C TRP A 174 10.00 14.30 -3.54
N ALA A 175 9.78 14.75 -4.77
CA ALA A 175 10.01 16.13 -5.18
C ALA A 175 8.67 16.84 -5.42
N GLU A 176 8.61 18.13 -5.08
CA GLU A 176 7.45 18.95 -5.43
C GLU A 176 7.29 19.00 -6.96
N LYS A 177 6.05 19.01 -7.45
CA LYS A 177 5.77 18.98 -8.88
C LYS A 177 6.44 20.19 -9.56
N ARG A 178 7.37 19.93 -10.49
CA ARG A 178 8.22 20.91 -11.22
C ARG A 178 9.42 21.48 -10.45
N LYS A 179 9.81 20.90 -9.31
CA LYS A 179 11.07 21.22 -8.62
C LYS A 179 12.15 20.18 -8.88
N SER A 180 13.39 20.56 -8.57
CA SER A 180 14.56 19.68 -8.63
C SER A 180 14.43 18.53 -7.65
N ALA A 181 14.87 17.34 -8.06
CA ALA A 181 15.01 16.16 -7.21
C ALA A 181 16.49 15.89 -6.84
N ARG A 182 17.36 16.91 -6.96
CA ARG A 182 18.78 16.78 -6.63
C ARG A 182 18.95 16.60 -5.12
N VAL A 183 19.82 15.68 -4.76
CA VAL A 183 20.24 15.37 -3.39
C VAL A 183 21.76 15.33 -3.36
N ASP A 184 22.36 15.77 -2.27
CA ASP A 184 23.82 15.93 -2.16
C ASP A 184 24.56 14.60 -2.02
N ASN A 185 23.86 13.57 -1.56
CA ASN A 185 24.42 12.24 -1.34
C ASN A 185 23.54 11.17 -1.96
N ALA A 186 24.13 10.28 -2.77
CA ALA A 186 23.47 9.09 -3.28
C ALA A 186 23.74 7.89 -2.36
N GLN A 187 22.70 7.10 -2.09
CA GLN A 187 22.84 5.86 -1.32
C GLN A 187 23.51 4.79 -2.19
N LYS A 188 24.69 4.31 -1.78
CA LYS A 188 25.50 3.31 -2.53
C LYS A 188 25.23 1.85 -2.14
N HIS A 189 24.41 1.63 -1.11
CA HIS A 189 24.11 0.28 -0.60
C HIS A 189 22.85 -0.28 -1.25
N SER A 190 22.71 -1.61 -1.31
CA SER A 190 21.47 -2.22 -1.81
C SER A 190 20.26 -1.74 -1.00
N ASP A 191 19.08 -1.74 -1.64
CA ASP A 191 17.83 -1.37 -0.97
C ASP A 191 17.10 -2.59 -0.35
N GLN A 192 17.65 -3.78 -0.57
CA GLN A 192 17.01 -5.05 -0.21
C GLN A 192 17.99 -6.10 0.29
N LEU A 193 17.45 -7.00 1.10
CA LEU A 193 18.01 -8.26 1.55
C LEU A 193 17.18 -9.39 0.96
N THR A 194 17.81 -10.50 0.58
CA THR A 194 17.09 -11.68 0.11
C THR A 194 16.91 -12.64 1.29
N ALA A 195 15.66 -13.04 1.55
CA ALA A 195 15.32 -14.01 2.59
C ALA A 195 14.78 -15.29 1.94
N VAL A 196 15.42 -16.41 2.24
CA VAL A 196 14.99 -17.75 1.85
C VAL A 196 14.29 -18.40 3.03
N LEU A 197 13.01 -18.71 2.83
CA LEU A 197 12.14 -19.29 3.84
C LEU A 197 11.89 -20.74 3.50
N THR A 198 12.14 -21.62 4.47
CA THR A 198 11.95 -23.05 4.29
C THR A 198 11.03 -23.62 5.37
N CYS A 199 10.03 -24.38 4.94
CA CYS A 199 9.09 -25.05 5.84
C CYS A 199 8.73 -26.45 5.31
N THR A 200 8.46 -27.38 6.23
CA THR A 200 8.03 -28.74 5.90
C THR A 200 6.51 -28.84 5.86
N ALA A 201 5.97 -29.86 5.19
CA ALA A 201 4.53 -30.12 5.21
C ALA A 201 4.04 -30.59 6.60
N ASN A 202 4.94 -31.10 7.45
CA ASN A 202 4.72 -31.34 8.88
C ASN A 202 4.75 -30.06 9.74
N VAL A 203 4.94 -28.90 9.11
CA VAL A 203 4.88 -27.56 9.72
C VAL A 203 6.13 -27.14 10.48
N ASP A 204 7.20 -27.91 10.34
CA ASP A 204 8.48 -27.53 10.89
C ASP A 204 9.04 -26.35 10.08
N LYS A 205 9.55 -25.37 10.81
CA LYS A 205 10.19 -24.18 10.24
C LYS A 205 11.69 -24.37 10.32
N LEU A 206 12.37 -24.24 9.20
CA LEU A 206 13.82 -24.22 9.18
C LEU A 206 14.33 -22.79 9.42
N PRO A 207 15.58 -22.64 9.89
CA PRO A 207 16.23 -21.33 10.02
C PRO A 207 16.19 -20.57 8.70
N ILE A 208 16.00 -19.25 8.78
CA ILE A 208 16.00 -18.38 7.60
C ILE A 208 17.44 -18.25 7.09
N LEU A 209 17.62 -18.41 5.78
CA LEU A 209 18.86 -18.04 5.11
C LEU A 209 18.71 -16.62 4.56
N PHE A 210 19.61 -15.73 4.99
CA PHE A 210 19.68 -14.36 4.48
C PHE A 210 20.86 -14.21 3.52
N ILE A 211 20.57 -13.72 2.31
CA ILE A 211 21.59 -13.38 1.32
C ILE A 211 21.68 -11.86 1.25
N VAL A 212 22.84 -11.34 1.66
CA VAL A 212 23.16 -9.92 1.62
C VAL A 212 23.85 -9.60 0.29
N HIS A 213 23.35 -8.60 -0.42
CA HIS A 213 24.02 -8.12 -1.62
C HIS A 213 25.33 -7.41 -1.25
N GLY A 214 26.45 -7.94 -1.70
CA GLY A 214 27.78 -7.41 -1.44
C GLY A 214 28.87 -8.26 -2.08
N THR A 215 30.10 -7.79 -2.03
CA THR A 215 31.25 -8.57 -2.52
C THR A 215 31.68 -9.56 -1.43
N PRO A 216 31.75 -10.87 -1.72
CA PRO A 216 32.26 -11.87 -0.78
C PRO A 216 33.67 -11.50 -0.29
N GLY A 217 33.93 -11.67 1.00
CA GLY A 217 35.23 -11.34 1.61
C GLY A 217 35.49 -9.85 1.85
N ASP A 218 34.51 -8.96 1.65
CA ASP A 218 34.62 -7.53 1.94
C ASP A 218 34.14 -7.18 3.37
N LEU A 219 34.02 -5.88 3.68
CA LEU A 219 33.64 -5.33 4.99
C LEU A 219 32.39 -5.97 5.62
N ILE A 220 31.35 -6.21 4.81
CA ILE A 220 30.09 -6.81 5.29
C ILE A 220 30.34 -8.24 5.78
N ASP A 221 31.03 -9.05 4.98
CA ASP A 221 31.34 -10.44 5.27
C ASP A 221 32.29 -10.58 6.47
N LYS A 222 33.34 -9.75 6.52
CA LYS A 222 34.40 -9.83 7.54
C LYS A 222 33.99 -9.33 8.93
N HIS A 223 33.15 -8.28 8.99
CA HIS A 223 32.89 -7.56 10.23
C HIS A 223 31.41 -7.49 10.61
N GLU A 224 30.50 -7.36 9.66
CA GLU A 224 29.08 -7.11 9.95
C GLU A 224 28.29 -8.38 10.23
N LEU A 225 28.56 -9.48 9.50
CA LEU A 225 27.88 -10.76 9.73
C LEU A 225 28.00 -11.27 11.16
N LYS A 226 29.14 -11.00 11.82
CA LYS A 226 29.40 -11.36 13.22
C LYS A 226 28.48 -10.65 14.22
N THR A 227 27.83 -9.56 13.81
CA THR A 227 26.91 -8.78 14.65
C THR A 227 25.46 -9.26 14.54
N TYR A 228 25.18 -10.16 13.60
CA TYR A 228 23.83 -10.68 13.38
C TYR A 228 23.47 -11.78 14.38
N PRO A 229 22.17 -12.01 14.64
CA PRO A 229 21.73 -13.04 15.57
C PRO A 229 22.26 -14.44 15.22
N GLU A 230 22.71 -15.18 16.23
CA GLU A 230 23.15 -16.57 16.07
C GLU A 230 21.96 -17.51 15.79
N GLY A 231 22.24 -18.68 15.20
CA GLY A 231 21.22 -19.69 14.87
C GLY A 231 20.54 -19.50 13.50
N LEU A 232 21.07 -18.60 12.67
CA LEU A 232 20.62 -18.34 11.30
C LEU A 232 21.78 -18.46 10.33
N PHE A 233 21.45 -18.65 9.05
CA PHE A 233 22.44 -18.73 7.99
C PHE A 233 22.51 -17.40 7.25
N TYR A 234 23.74 -16.95 6.99
CA TYR A 234 24.03 -15.71 6.30
C TYR A 234 25.03 -15.98 5.18
N ASP A 235 24.80 -15.39 4.02
CA ASP A 235 25.72 -15.42 2.89
C ASP A 235 25.78 -14.04 2.23
N VAL A 236 26.92 -13.74 1.60
CA VAL A 236 27.14 -12.48 0.88
C VAL A 236 27.38 -12.82 -0.59
N GLN A 237 26.54 -12.28 -1.47
CA GLN A 237 26.62 -12.57 -2.90
C GLN A 237 26.55 -11.29 -3.73
N GLU A 238 27.31 -11.27 -4.83
CA GLU A 238 27.31 -10.14 -5.77
C GLU A 238 25.99 -10.04 -6.55
N SER A 239 25.31 -11.17 -6.74
CA SER A 239 24.03 -11.26 -7.44
C SER A 239 23.02 -11.92 -6.51
N ALA A 240 22.32 -11.11 -5.71
CA ALA A 240 21.43 -11.57 -4.63
C ALA A 240 20.07 -12.13 -5.13
N TRP A 241 20.11 -13.01 -6.13
CA TRP A 241 18.95 -13.69 -6.73
C TRP A 241 19.18 -15.20 -6.86
N MET A 242 18.17 -16.05 -6.66
CA MET A 242 18.15 -17.39 -7.26
C MET A 242 17.13 -17.49 -8.39
N ASP A 243 17.56 -17.98 -9.54
CA ASP A 243 16.69 -18.27 -10.67
C ASP A 243 15.80 -19.49 -10.36
N GLY A 244 14.48 -19.31 -10.40
CA GLY A 244 13.54 -20.43 -10.28
C GLY A 244 12.07 -20.04 -10.43
N ARG A 245 11.37 -20.70 -11.35
CA ARG A 245 9.94 -20.47 -11.67
C ARG A 245 9.06 -20.59 -10.41
N CYS A 246 8.51 -19.47 -9.96
CA CYS A 246 7.66 -19.35 -8.77
C CYS A 246 6.22 -19.85 -9.04
N GLY A 247 5.79 -20.88 -8.30
CA GLY A 247 4.37 -21.20 -8.11
C GLY A 247 3.74 -20.26 -7.07
N ARG A 248 2.41 -20.08 -7.07
CA ARG A 248 1.74 -19.24 -6.05
C ARG A 248 1.95 -19.82 -4.65
N LEU A 249 2.86 -19.22 -3.90
CA LEU A 249 3.19 -19.64 -2.54
C LEU A 249 2.29 -18.92 -1.51
N GLY A 250 1.56 -19.73 -0.74
CA GLY A 250 0.53 -19.27 0.20
C GLY A 250 1.07 -18.58 1.46
N VAL A 251 2.33 -18.83 1.84
CA VAL A 251 2.96 -18.27 3.06
C VAL A 251 3.52 -16.86 2.82
N MET A 252 3.93 -16.56 1.58
CA MET A 252 4.61 -15.31 1.25
C MET A 252 3.72 -14.08 1.42
N GLY A 253 2.43 -14.20 1.09
CA GLY A 253 1.46 -13.12 1.30
C GLY A 253 1.33 -12.73 2.77
N PRO A 254 1.01 -13.68 3.67
CA PRO A 254 1.02 -13.49 5.12
C PRO A 254 2.36 -12.95 5.65
N PHE A 255 3.49 -13.51 5.22
CA PHE A 255 4.83 -13.06 5.60
C PHE A 255 5.05 -11.57 5.27
N LYS A 256 4.83 -11.19 4.01
CA LYS A 256 4.96 -9.78 3.57
C LYS A 256 3.98 -8.85 4.28
N LYS A 257 2.79 -9.33 4.65
CA LYS A 257 1.83 -8.54 5.43
C LYS A 257 2.34 -8.28 6.83
N LEU A 258 2.81 -9.31 7.53
CA LEU A 258 3.33 -9.21 8.89
C LEU A 258 4.61 -8.37 8.97
N LEU A 259 5.50 -8.49 7.98
CA LEU A 259 6.66 -7.60 7.84
C LEU A 259 6.26 -6.13 7.82
N ARG A 260 5.18 -5.78 7.11
CA ARG A 260 4.68 -4.40 7.04
C ARG A 260 4.10 -3.94 8.37
N THR A 261 3.36 -4.81 9.05
CA THR A 261 2.78 -4.51 10.36
C THR A 261 3.87 -4.26 11.39
N LEU A 262 4.85 -5.17 11.49
CA LEU A 262 5.96 -5.04 12.44
C LEU A 262 6.83 -3.83 12.15
N TRP A 263 7.06 -3.50 10.87
CA TRP A 263 7.80 -2.30 10.53
C TRP A 263 7.14 -1.01 11.03
N LEU A 264 5.80 -0.97 11.17
CA LEU A 264 5.10 0.18 11.76
C LEU A 264 5.34 0.30 13.27
N GLU A 265 5.67 -0.78 13.97
CA GLU A 265 5.98 -0.78 15.40
C GLU A 265 7.46 -0.45 15.67
N GLU A 266 8.32 -0.59 14.67
CA GLU A 266 9.77 -0.40 14.83
C GLU A 266 10.21 1.06 14.97
N LYS A 267 11.29 1.24 15.74
CA LYS A 267 11.99 2.52 15.87
C LYS A 267 12.69 2.87 14.57
N PRO A 268 12.73 4.16 14.19
CA PRO A 268 13.48 4.60 13.03
C PRO A 268 14.97 4.31 13.20
N VAL A 269 15.59 3.80 12.15
CA VAL A 269 17.02 3.47 12.04
C VAL A 269 17.65 4.29 10.92
N THR A 270 18.92 4.66 11.05
CA THR A 270 19.54 5.65 10.16
C THR A 270 20.65 5.04 9.32
N THR A 271 21.48 4.19 9.90
CA THR A 271 22.64 3.62 9.20
C THR A 271 22.24 2.39 8.37
N ALA A 272 23.03 2.08 7.33
CA ALA A 272 22.78 0.92 6.48
C ALA A 272 22.85 -0.40 7.27
N ALA A 273 23.78 -0.50 8.23
CA ALA A 273 23.92 -1.68 9.08
C ALA A 273 22.74 -1.83 10.05
N GLU A 274 22.29 -0.74 10.67
CA GLU A 274 21.09 -0.75 11.51
C GLU A 274 19.84 -1.14 10.70
N LYS A 275 19.71 -0.64 9.47
CA LYS A 275 18.61 -1.01 8.56
C LYS A 275 18.62 -2.51 8.25
N ARG A 276 19.80 -3.10 7.98
CA ARG A 276 19.96 -4.54 7.77
C ARG A 276 19.60 -5.35 9.01
N LEU A 277 20.16 -5.00 10.16
CA LEU A 277 19.90 -5.69 11.42
C LEU A 277 18.42 -5.61 11.83
N ALA A 278 17.80 -4.43 11.70
CA ALA A 278 16.38 -4.24 11.96
C ALA A 278 15.54 -5.14 11.03
N MET A 279 15.91 -5.24 9.75
CA MET A 279 15.21 -6.11 8.81
C MET A 279 15.32 -7.59 9.18
N ILE A 280 16.51 -8.04 9.56
CA ILE A 280 16.76 -9.43 9.99
C ILE A 280 15.90 -9.76 11.21
N LYS A 281 15.94 -8.90 12.25
CA LYS A 281 15.12 -9.07 13.46
C LYS A 281 13.63 -9.09 13.15
N ARG A 282 13.17 -8.22 12.26
CA ARG A 282 11.77 -8.20 11.81
C ARG A 282 11.35 -9.47 11.10
N SER A 283 12.23 -9.99 10.25
CA SER A 283 11.98 -11.18 9.45
C SER A 283 11.88 -12.41 10.35
N ILE A 284 12.72 -12.51 11.37
CA ILE A 284 12.64 -13.55 12.41
C ILE A 284 11.31 -13.47 13.15
N ALA A 285 10.98 -12.30 13.73
CA ALA A 285 9.72 -12.10 14.45
C ALA A 285 8.49 -12.36 13.57
N THR A 286 8.59 -12.03 12.28
CA THR A 286 7.54 -12.33 11.30
C THR A 286 7.39 -13.84 11.10
N TRP A 287 8.52 -14.54 10.91
CA TRP A 287 8.54 -15.97 10.67
C TRP A 287 7.99 -16.75 11.87
N GLU A 288 8.31 -16.33 13.10
CA GLU A 288 7.73 -16.89 14.33
C GLU A 288 6.21 -16.71 14.38
N ARG A 289 5.69 -15.53 14.01
CA ARG A 289 4.25 -15.22 14.00
C ARG A 289 3.43 -16.00 12.96
N ILE A 290 4.07 -16.61 11.96
CA ILE A 290 3.36 -17.47 10.99
C ILE A 290 2.87 -18.72 11.70
N THR A 291 1.55 -18.92 11.71
CA THR A 291 0.96 -20.04 12.46
C THR A 291 1.14 -21.36 11.73
N PRO A 292 1.19 -22.49 12.48
CA PRO A 292 1.20 -23.80 11.87
C PRO A 292 0.01 -24.06 10.93
N ALA A 293 -1.16 -23.54 11.28
CA ALA A 293 -2.36 -23.61 10.44
C ALA A 293 -2.16 -22.88 9.09
N GLY A 294 -1.43 -21.77 9.09
CA GLY A 294 -1.08 -21.03 7.87
C GLY A 294 -0.20 -21.85 6.93
N ILE A 295 0.79 -22.56 7.47
CA ILE A 295 1.67 -23.46 6.71
C ILE A 295 0.88 -24.67 6.17
N LYS A 296 0.06 -25.33 6.99
CA LYS A 296 -0.82 -26.41 6.51
C LYS A 296 -1.75 -25.93 5.39
N SER A 297 -2.30 -24.72 5.50
CA SER A 297 -3.15 -24.13 4.46
C SER A 297 -2.38 -23.86 3.16
N SER A 298 -1.11 -23.44 3.22
CA SER A 298 -0.31 -23.23 2.01
C SER A 298 0.00 -24.54 1.29
N PHE A 299 0.34 -25.61 2.01
CA PHE A 299 0.57 -26.93 1.41
C PHE A 299 -0.70 -27.49 0.77
N ARG A 300 -1.86 -27.39 1.46
CA ARG A 300 -3.14 -27.83 0.88
C ARG A 300 -3.52 -27.10 -0.41
N LYS A 301 -3.16 -25.82 -0.52
CA LYS A 301 -3.45 -25.01 -1.72
C LYS A 301 -2.51 -25.31 -2.89
N THR A 302 -1.28 -25.74 -2.62
CA THR A 302 -0.24 -25.93 -3.64
C THR A 302 -0.13 -27.39 -4.07
N LEU A 303 -0.30 -28.31 -3.12
CA LEU A 303 -0.26 -29.76 -3.30
C LEU A 303 -1.52 -30.37 -2.66
N PRO A 304 -2.73 -30.13 -3.21
CA PRO A 304 -3.91 -30.83 -2.75
C PRO A 304 -3.68 -32.34 -2.83
N ARG A 305 -4.04 -33.06 -1.76
CA ARG A 305 -4.05 -34.52 -1.80
C ARG A 305 -5.30 -34.98 -2.54
N PRO A 306 -5.20 -35.99 -3.44
CA PRO A 306 -6.38 -36.57 -4.04
C PRO A 306 -7.30 -37.12 -2.94
N GLU A 307 -8.59 -36.82 -3.01
CA GLU A 307 -9.57 -37.40 -2.10
C GLU A 307 -9.58 -38.92 -2.32
N ILE A 308 -9.22 -39.67 -1.28
CA ILE A 308 -9.38 -41.12 -1.28
C ILE A 308 -10.88 -41.36 -1.18
N VAL A 309 -11.53 -41.56 -2.32
CA VAL A 309 -12.87 -42.14 -2.36
C VAL A 309 -12.69 -43.60 -1.99
N ILE A 310 -12.94 -43.92 -0.72
CA ILE A 310 -13.10 -45.32 -0.31
C ILE A 310 -14.44 -45.75 -0.91
N VAL A 311 -14.36 -46.49 -2.03
CA VAL A 311 -15.50 -47.19 -2.65
C VAL A 311 -15.61 -48.57 -2.02
#